data_AF-X0ZM76-F1
#
_entry.id   AF-X0ZM76-F1
#
_cell.length_a   1.000
_cell.length_b   1.000
_cell.length_c   1.000
_cell.angle_alpha   90.00
_cell.angle_beta   90.00
_cell.angle_gamma   90.00
#
_symmetry.space_group_name_H-M   'P 1'
#
loop_
_entity.id
_entity.type
_entity.pdbx_description
1 polymer ?
#
loop_
_entity_poly.entity_id
_entity_poly.type
_entity_poly.pdbx_seq_one_letter_code
_entity_poly.pdbx_strand_id
1 'polypeptide(L)'
;MGVKKIRVGLIFGGKSGEHEVSFCSASSIIKAINKDKYTVVPIGITKEGRWISPQDSEVALQSGKIEGKSTVILLNDPSGRALIRIDNNQRLDKSSALERLEVIFSVLHGPYGEDGTVQGLLELADIPYVGAGVAASAISMDKDFNEENI
;
A
#
# COMPACT_ATOMS: atom_id res chain seq x y z
N MET A 1 -13.86 3.45 28.34
CA MET A 1 -12.98 4.01 27.31
C MET A 1 -12.77 2.93 26.25
N GLY A 2 -13.21 3.15 25.01
CA GLY A 2 -13.01 2.16 23.94
C GLY A 2 -11.52 2.04 23.60
N VAL A 3 -11.07 0.82 23.27
CA VAL A 3 -9.69 0.60 22.81
C VAL A 3 -9.49 1.34 21.48
N LYS A 4 -8.43 2.15 21.37
CA LYS A 4 -8.06 2.81 20.11
C LYS A 4 -7.68 1.75 19.07
N LYS A 5 -8.33 1.75 17.91
CA LYS A 5 -8.03 0.85 16.79
C LYS A 5 -6.73 1.28 16.09
N ILE A 6 -5.97 0.30 15.61
CA ILE A 6 -4.76 0.51 14.82
C ILE A 6 -5.14 0.76 13.36
N ARG A 7 -4.62 1.84 12.75
CA ARG A 7 -4.87 2.19 11.34
C ARG A 7 -3.88 1.46 10.43
N VAL A 8 -4.38 0.51 9.65
CA VAL A 8 -3.61 -0.33 8.72
C VAL A 8 -3.80 0.19 7.30
N GLY A 9 -2.74 0.69 6.67
CA GLY A 9 -2.77 0.99 5.23
C GLY A 9 -2.61 -0.31 4.44
N LEU A 10 -3.63 -0.69 3.67
CA LEU A 10 -3.60 -1.90 2.84
C LEU A 10 -3.30 -1.51 1.39
N ILE A 11 -2.10 -1.81 0.91
CA ILE A 11 -1.66 -1.48 -0.45
C ILE A 11 -1.87 -2.69 -1.36
N PHE A 12 -2.51 -2.49 -2.52
CA PHE A 12 -2.85 -3.57 -3.45
C PHE A 12 -2.96 -3.11 -4.91
N GLY A 13 -3.00 -4.07 -5.83
CA GLY A 13 -2.98 -3.86 -7.28
C GLY A 13 -1.54 -3.82 -7.80
N GLY A 14 -1.15 -2.69 -8.37
CA GLY A 14 0.21 -2.42 -8.82
C GLY A 14 0.44 -2.61 -10.32
N LYS A 15 1.60 -2.13 -10.78
CA LYS A 15 2.08 -2.29 -12.16
C LYS A 15 2.79 -3.64 -12.32
N SER A 16 2.01 -4.71 -12.31
CA SER A 16 2.49 -6.10 -12.38
C SER A 16 1.51 -6.98 -13.17
N GLY A 17 2.00 -8.09 -13.71
CA GLY A 17 1.16 -9.13 -14.30
C GLY A 17 0.21 -9.79 -13.29
N GLU A 18 0.50 -9.65 -11.99
CA GLU A 18 -0.25 -10.23 -10.88
C GLU A 18 -1.18 -9.21 -10.19
N HIS A 19 -1.50 -8.10 -10.88
CA HIS A 19 -2.40 -7.06 -10.39
C HIS A 19 -3.73 -7.60 -9.83
N GLU A 20 -4.37 -8.53 -10.56
CA GLU A 20 -5.66 -9.10 -10.14
C GLU A 20 -5.52 -10.04 -8.95
N VAL A 21 -4.37 -10.70 -8.80
CA VAL A 21 -4.05 -11.56 -7.65
C VAL A 21 -3.93 -10.68 -6.41
N SER A 22 -3.19 -9.57 -6.51
CA SER A 22 -3.08 -8.58 -5.42
C SER A 22 -4.44 -8.04 -4.99
N PHE A 23 -5.33 -7.73 -5.94
CA PHE A 23 -6.70 -7.29 -5.65
C PHE A 23 -7.51 -8.35 -4.87
N CYS A 24 -7.42 -9.62 -5.28
CA CYS A 24 -8.09 -10.72 -4.60
C CYS A 24 -7.55 -10.94 -3.17
N SER A 25 -6.24 -10.80 -2.98
CA SER A 25 -5.58 -10.85 -1.67
C SER A 25 -6.10 -9.75 -0.74
N ALA A 26 -6.18 -8.51 -1.23
CA ALA A 26 -6.71 -7.39 -0.46
C ALA A 26 -8.17 -7.59 -0.05
N SER A 27 -9.00 -8.06 -0.99
CA SER A 27 -10.40 -8.38 -0.72
C SER A 27 -10.57 -9.44 0.37
N SER A 28 -9.69 -10.44 0.40
CA SER A 28 -9.68 -11.49 1.42
C SER A 28 -9.26 -10.95 2.79
N ILE A 29 -8.21 -10.12 2.84
CA ILE A 29 -7.73 -9.51 4.09
C ILE A 29 -8.81 -8.63 4.72
N ILE A 30 -9.47 -7.77 3.94
CA ILE A 30 -10.52 -6.87 4.45
C ILE A 30 -11.68 -7.65 5.06
N LYS A 31 -12.02 -8.82 4.49
CA LYS A 31 -13.07 -9.70 5.01
C LYS A 31 -12.66 -10.39 6.31
N ALA A 32 -11.39 -10.77 6.44
CA ALA A 32 -10.89 -11.57 7.57
C ALA A 32 -10.39 -10.75 8.77
N ILE A 33 -9.94 -9.51 8.54
CA ILE A 33 -9.28 -8.72 9.58
C ILE A 33 -10.21 -8.37 10.75
N ASN A 34 -9.68 -8.42 11.97
CA ASN A 34 -10.44 -8.09 13.18
C ASN A 34 -10.77 -6.58 13.23
N LYS A 35 -12.01 -6.24 12.89
CA LYS A 35 -12.51 -4.86 12.84
C LYS A 35 -12.64 -4.19 14.21
N ASP A 36 -12.55 -4.92 15.31
CA ASP A 36 -12.52 -4.35 16.66
C ASP A 36 -11.13 -3.82 17.03
N LYS A 37 -10.08 -4.40 16.42
CA LYS A 37 -8.69 -4.00 16.64
C LYS A 37 -8.14 -3.07 15.56
N TYR A 38 -8.62 -3.20 14.33
CA TYR A 38 -8.03 -2.54 13.17
C TYR A 38 -9.04 -1.68 12.40
N THR A 39 -8.57 -0.54 11.91
CA THR A 39 -9.22 0.27 10.88
C THR A 39 -8.38 0.16 9.61
N VAL A 40 -8.94 -0.42 8.55
CA VAL A 40 -8.24 -0.55 7.26
C VAL A 40 -8.44 0.71 6.44
N VAL A 41 -7.33 1.23 5.90
CA VAL A 41 -7.30 2.29 4.89
C VAL A 41 -6.83 1.64 3.60
N PRO A 42 -7.74 1.32 2.65
CA PRO A 42 -7.36 0.69 1.39
C PRO A 42 -6.63 1.69 0.49
N ILE A 43 -5.61 1.24 -0.23
CA ILE A 43 -4.78 2.06 -1.12
C ILE A 43 -4.53 1.24 -2.39
N GLY A 44 -5.36 1.47 -3.40
CA GLY A 44 -5.21 0.83 -4.70
C GLY A 44 -4.11 1.49 -5.54
N ILE A 45 -3.37 0.67 -6.29
CA ILE A 45 -2.44 1.12 -7.32
C ILE A 45 -2.92 0.60 -8.67
N THR A 46 -3.15 1.48 -9.64
CA THR A 46 -3.61 1.09 -10.99
C THR A 46 -2.53 0.32 -11.75
N LYS A 47 -2.88 -0.26 -12.90
CA LYS A 47 -1.92 -0.95 -13.79
C LYS A 47 -0.84 -0.02 -14.36
N GLU A 48 -1.11 1.27 -14.39
CA GLU A 48 -0.17 2.33 -14.79
C GLU A 48 0.73 2.78 -13.61
N GLY A 49 0.49 2.27 -12.39
CA GLY A 49 1.26 2.61 -11.20
C GLY A 49 0.73 3.81 -10.42
N ARG A 50 -0.47 4.32 -10.72
CA ARG A 50 -1.06 5.46 -10.02
C ARG A 50 -1.73 5.02 -8.73
N TRP A 51 -1.39 5.67 -7.61
CA TRP A 51 -1.99 5.41 -6.31
C TRP A 51 -3.29 6.22 -6.18
N ILE A 52 -4.40 5.53 -5.92
CA ILE A 52 -5.72 6.16 -5.83
C ILE A 52 -6.14 6.36 -4.37
N SER A 53 -7.03 7.33 -4.14
CA SER A 53 -7.48 7.66 -2.78
C SER A 53 -8.14 6.47 -2.06
N PRO A 54 -8.18 6.47 -0.71
CA PRO A 54 -8.88 5.42 0.02
C PRO A 54 -10.34 5.25 -0.38
N GLN A 55 -11.02 6.36 -0.67
CA GLN A 55 -12.43 6.37 -1.08
C GLN A 55 -12.60 5.75 -2.47
N ASP A 56 -11.73 6.08 -3.43
CA ASP A 56 -11.73 5.41 -4.74
C ASP A 56 -11.36 3.92 -4.61
N SER A 57 -10.48 3.58 -3.66
CA SER A 57 -10.05 2.20 -3.39
C SER A 57 -11.19 1.37 -2.78
N GLU A 58 -12.02 1.95 -1.92
CA GLU A 58 -13.24 1.31 -1.41
C GLU A 58 -14.24 1.01 -2.54
N VAL A 59 -14.41 1.94 -3.48
CA VAL A 59 -15.24 1.72 -4.68
C VAL A 59 -14.64 0.60 -5.54
N ALA A 60 -13.32 0.59 -5.73
CA ALA A 60 -12.63 -0.46 -6.49
C ALA A 60 -12.87 -1.86 -5.91
N LEU A 61 -12.81 -2.00 -4.58
CA LEU A 61 -13.06 -3.27 -3.88
C LEU A 61 -14.50 -3.79 -4.07
N GLN A 62 -15.45 -2.90 -4.37
CA GLN A 62 -16.84 -3.27 -4.67
C GLN A 62 -17.05 -3.55 -6.16
N SER A 63 -16.41 -2.76 -7.04
CA SER A 63 -16.57 -2.86 -8.49
C SER A 63 -15.72 -3.94 -9.14
N GLY A 64 -14.67 -4.41 -8.46
CA GLY A 64 -13.70 -5.35 -9.02
C GLY A 64 -12.64 -4.69 -9.91
N LYS A 65 -12.56 -3.37 -9.94
CA LYS A 65 -11.62 -2.63 -10.82
C LYS A 65 -10.97 -1.47 -10.08
N ILE A 66 -9.64 -1.41 -10.11
CA ILE A 66 -8.86 -0.32 -9.52
C ILE A 66 -8.82 0.87 -10.49
N GLU A 67 -9.88 1.66 -10.47
CA GLU A 67 -10.02 2.91 -11.22
C GLU A 67 -10.40 4.04 -10.25
N GLY A 68 -9.75 5.20 -10.38
CA GLY A 68 -9.97 6.32 -9.46
C GLY A 68 -9.51 7.65 -10.03
N LYS A 69 -10.23 8.72 -9.69
CA LYS A 69 -9.95 10.08 -10.18
C LYS A 69 -9.04 10.86 -9.24
N SER A 70 -8.97 10.47 -7.96
CA SER A 70 -8.18 11.17 -6.95
C SER A 70 -6.86 10.44 -6.74
N THR A 71 -5.74 11.12 -6.99
CA THR A 71 -4.40 10.56 -6.70
C THR A 71 -4.04 10.83 -5.25
N VAL A 72 -3.36 9.87 -4.63
CA VAL A 72 -2.65 10.12 -3.37
C VAL A 72 -1.17 9.83 -3.55
N ILE A 73 -0.36 10.43 -2.69
CA ILE A 73 1.04 10.05 -2.49
C ILE A 73 1.27 9.71 -1.03
N LEU A 74 2.20 8.79 -0.80
CA LEU A 74 2.74 8.56 0.53
C LEU A 74 3.84 9.57 0.81
N LEU A 75 3.74 10.29 1.92
CA LEU A 75 4.83 11.14 2.38
C LEU A 75 5.97 10.27 2.90
N ASN A 76 7.16 10.45 2.33
CA ASN A 76 8.42 9.89 2.84
C ASN A 76 9.06 10.79 3.91
N ASP A 77 8.24 11.52 4.67
CA ASP A 77 8.65 12.28 5.85
C ASP A 77 8.28 11.48 7.11
N PRO A 78 9.27 11.02 7.90
CA PRO A 78 9.05 10.29 9.15
C PRO A 78 8.09 10.95 10.13
N SER A 79 7.98 12.29 10.10
CA SER A 79 7.08 13.03 10.98
C SER A 79 5.61 12.95 10.56
N GLY A 80 5.36 12.74 9.26
CA GLY A 80 4.03 12.78 8.67
C GLY A 80 3.31 11.42 8.69
N ARG A 81 3.99 10.35 8.26
CA ARG A 81 3.43 8.98 8.12
C ARG A 81 2.03 8.94 7.52
N ALA A 82 1.80 9.68 6.44
CA ALA A 82 0.46 9.97 5.95
C ALA A 82 0.36 9.98 4.43
N LEU A 83 -0.88 9.77 3.96
CA LEU A 83 -1.26 10.01 2.58
C LEU A 83 -1.69 11.46 2.40
N ILE A 84 -1.21 12.09 1.33
CA ILE A 84 -1.71 13.39 0.85
C ILE A 84 -2.40 13.19 -0.48
N ARG A 85 -3.58 13.81 -0.65
CA ARG A 85 -4.24 13.89 -1.94
C ARG A 85 -3.58 14.94 -2.84
N ILE A 86 -3.46 14.59 -4.11
CA ILE A 86 -3.03 15.49 -5.17
C ILE A 86 -4.27 15.91 -5.96
N ASP A 87 -4.47 17.21 -6.12
CA ASP A 87 -5.55 17.75 -6.93
C ASP A 87 -5.27 17.60 -8.43
N ASN A 88 -6.26 17.94 -9.28
CA ASN A 88 -6.13 17.81 -10.73
C ASN A 88 -5.03 18.72 -11.34
N ASN A 89 -4.57 19.73 -10.61
CA ASN A 89 -3.50 20.64 -11.00
C ASN A 89 -2.14 20.23 -10.41
N GLN A 90 -2.02 19.00 -9.91
CA GLN A 90 -0.82 18.45 -9.26
C GLN A 90 -0.39 19.21 -7.99
N ARG A 91 -1.32 19.88 -7.32
CA ARG A 91 -1.04 20.55 -6.04
C ARG A 91 -1.42 19.64 -4.89
N LEU A 92 -0.63 19.73 -3.83
CA LEU A 92 -0.92 19.04 -2.57
C LEU A 92 -2.14 19.69 -1.91
N ASP A 93 -3.21 18.92 -1.76
CA ASP A 93 -4.37 19.34 -0.99
C ASP A 93 -4.10 19.10 0.50
N LYS A 94 -3.49 20.10 1.14
CA LYS A 94 -3.21 20.10 2.59
C LYS A 94 -4.48 20.21 3.46
N SER A 95 -5.64 20.51 2.85
CA SER A 95 -6.92 20.52 3.58
C SER A 95 -7.51 19.13 3.72
N SER A 96 -7.13 18.21 2.82
CA SER A 96 -7.45 16.80 2.96
C SER A 96 -6.72 16.23 4.17
N ALA A 97 -7.48 15.67 5.11
CA ALA A 97 -6.94 15.15 6.35
C ALA A 97 -5.83 14.14 6.06
N LEU A 98 -4.65 14.37 6.62
CA LEU A 98 -3.55 13.41 6.64
C LEU A 98 -4.04 12.15 7.33
N GLU A 99 -4.31 11.12 6.55
CA GLU A 99 -4.65 9.82 7.10
C GLU A 99 -3.37 9.18 7.64
N ARG A 100 -3.05 9.42 8.92
CA ARG A 100 -1.88 8.83 9.57
C ARG A 100 -1.99 7.31 9.61
N LEU A 101 -1.01 6.62 9.03
CA LEU A 101 -0.96 5.16 8.99
C LEU A 101 -0.02 4.68 10.10
N GLU A 102 -0.46 3.66 10.85
CA GLU A 102 0.32 3.10 11.96
C GLU A 102 1.11 1.87 11.52
N VAL A 103 0.62 1.16 10.50
CA VAL A 103 1.32 0.06 9.85
C VAL A 103 0.83 -0.09 8.41
N ILE A 104 1.71 -0.53 7.50
CA ILE A 104 1.36 -0.91 6.14
C ILE A 104 1.32 -2.42 5.99
N PHE A 105 0.24 -2.92 5.38
CA PHE A 105 0.17 -4.27 4.85
C PHE A 105 0.19 -4.15 3.32
N SER A 106 1.34 -4.42 2.70
CA SER A 106 1.44 -4.49 1.24
C SER A 106 1.13 -5.91 0.78
N VAL A 107 0.22 -6.04 -0.19
CA VAL A 107 -0.04 -7.30 -0.91
C VAL A 107 0.24 -7.15 -2.41
N LEU A 108 1.19 -6.29 -2.76
CA LEU A 108 1.70 -6.18 -4.12
C LEU A 108 2.49 -7.43 -4.50
N HIS A 109 2.45 -7.80 -5.76
CA HIS A 109 3.13 -8.97 -6.31
C HIS A 109 4.03 -8.58 -7.48
N GLY A 110 5.13 -9.31 -7.67
CA GLY A 110 6.10 -9.09 -8.72
C GLY A 110 6.93 -7.81 -8.54
N PRO A 111 7.39 -7.20 -9.65
CA PRO A 111 8.20 -5.99 -9.62
C PRO A 111 7.55 -4.87 -8.80
N TYR A 112 8.39 -4.10 -8.11
CA TYR A 112 8.05 -3.04 -7.16
C TYR A 112 7.39 -3.50 -5.85
N GLY A 113 6.71 -4.65 -5.84
CA GLY A 113 6.01 -5.19 -4.67
C GLY A 113 6.88 -6.10 -3.80
N GLU A 114 7.69 -6.94 -4.44
CA GLU A 114 8.44 -8.03 -3.79
C GLU A 114 9.96 -7.86 -3.89
N ASP A 115 10.45 -6.89 -4.67
CA ASP A 115 11.87 -6.65 -4.97
C ASP A 115 12.57 -5.67 -3.99
N GLY A 116 11.88 -5.20 -2.95
CA GLY A 116 12.42 -4.24 -1.99
C GLY A 116 12.10 -2.77 -2.31
N THR A 117 11.54 -2.46 -3.47
CA THR A 117 11.25 -1.07 -3.88
C THR A 117 10.23 -0.40 -2.96
N VAL A 118 9.03 -1.00 -2.80
CA VAL A 118 8.02 -0.44 -1.91
C VAL A 118 8.48 -0.48 -0.46
N GLN A 119 9.21 -1.52 -0.05
CA GLN A 119 9.78 -1.62 1.30
C GLN A 119 10.72 -0.43 1.57
N GLY A 120 11.59 -0.08 0.60
CA GLY A 120 12.48 1.08 0.73
C GLY A 120 11.73 2.41 0.87
N LEU A 121 10.62 2.59 0.14
CA LEU A 121 9.73 3.73 0.34
C LEU A 121 9.17 3.78 1.77
N LEU A 122 8.78 2.63 2.33
CA LEU A 122 8.22 2.52 3.68
C LEU A 122 9.27 2.77 4.78
N GLU A 123 10.52 2.32 4.57
CA GLU A 123 11.66 2.65 5.43
C GLU A 123 11.91 4.16 5.48
N LEU A 124 11.92 4.82 4.31
CA LEU A 124 12.09 6.29 4.24
C LEU A 124 10.96 7.05 4.93
N ALA A 125 9.73 6.52 4.84
CA ALA A 125 8.57 7.10 5.51
C ALA A 125 8.51 6.80 7.02
N ASP A 126 9.42 5.97 7.56
CA ASP A 126 9.43 5.49 8.94
C ASP A 126 8.07 4.90 9.36
N ILE A 127 7.47 4.10 8.47
CA ILE A 127 6.20 3.42 8.72
C ILE A 127 6.45 1.92 8.86
N PRO A 128 6.09 1.30 10.01
CA PRO A 128 6.15 -0.15 10.13
C PRO A 128 5.37 -0.85 9.03
N TYR A 129 5.87 -1.99 8.54
CA TYR A 129 5.19 -2.76 7.51
C TYR A 129 5.28 -4.27 7.71
N VAL A 130 4.31 -4.98 7.16
CA VAL A 130 4.24 -6.44 7.19
C VAL A 130 5.10 -7.02 6.07
N GLY A 131 5.90 -8.04 6.37
CA GLY A 131 6.67 -8.82 5.39
C GLY A 131 8.18 -8.75 5.61
N ALA A 132 8.93 -9.16 4.58
CA ALA A 132 10.38 -9.09 4.55
C ALA A 132 10.86 -7.63 4.38
N GLY A 133 12.02 -7.32 4.95
CA GLY A 133 12.67 -6.02 4.77
C GLY A 133 13.38 -5.89 3.41
N VAL A 134 13.84 -4.68 3.08
CA VAL A 134 14.41 -4.32 1.76
C VAL A 134 15.41 -5.34 1.22
N ALA A 135 16.45 -5.68 1.99
CA ALA A 135 17.50 -6.59 1.53
C ALA A 135 16.98 -8.02 1.30
N ALA A 136 16.15 -8.53 2.22
CA ALA A 136 15.59 -9.88 2.10
C ALA A 136 14.64 -9.98 0.91
N SER A 137 13.82 -8.95 0.66
CA SER A 137 12.97 -8.85 -0.53
C SER A 137 13.79 -8.84 -1.82
N ALA A 138 14.81 -7.98 -1.91
CA ALA A 138 15.66 -7.88 -3.09
C ALA A 138 16.36 -9.21 -3.43
N ILE A 139 16.96 -9.86 -2.42
CA ILE A 139 17.65 -11.14 -2.59
C ILE A 139 16.66 -12.23 -3.00
N SER A 140 15.50 -12.33 -2.33
CA SER A 140 14.52 -13.38 -2.62
C SER A 140 13.89 -13.25 -4.02
N MET A 141 13.85 -12.05 -4.58
CA MET A 141 13.30 -11.81 -5.91
C MET A 141 14.31 -12.10 -7.04
N ASP A 142 15.61 -11.95 -6.76
CA ASP A 142 16.68 -12.24 -7.71
C ASP A 142 16.97 -13.76 -7.75
N LYS A 143 16.56 -14.40 -8.85
CA LYS A 143 16.72 -15.86 -9.03
C LYS A 143 18.19 -16.26 -9.18
N ASP A 144 19.01 -15.41 -9.80
CA ASP A 144 20.41 -15.72 -10.04
C ASP A 144 21.19 -15.62 -8.72
N PHE A 145 20.87 -14.63 -7.88
CA PHE A 145 21.50 -14.45 -6.57
C PHE A 145 21.10 -15.52 -5.54
N ASN A 146 19.89 -16.07 -5.63
CA ASN A 146 19.43 -17.14 -4.75
C ASN A 146 20.05 -18.51 -5.07
N GLU A 147 20.45 -18.76 -6.31
CA GLU A 147 21.06 -20.04 -6.71
C GLU A 147 22.58 -20.08 -6.46
N GLU A 148 23.29 -18.95 -6.49
CA GLU A 148 24.75 -18.92 -6.23
C GLU A 148 25.16 -19.08 -4.75
N ASN A 149 24.22 -19.02 -3.81
CA ASN A 149 24.50 -19.07 -2.36
C ASN A 149 23.89 -20.30 -1.64
N ILE A 150 23.51 -21.34 -2.38
CA ILE A 150 23.04 -22.64 -1.85
C ILE A 150 24.06 -23.75 -2.14
#